data_AF-A0A225W2T2-F1
#
_entry.id   AF-A0A225W2T2-F1
#
_cell.length_a   1.000
_cell.length_b   1.000
_cell.length_c   1.000
_cell.angle_alpha   90.00
_cell.angle_beta   90.00
_cell.angle_gamma   90.00
#
_symmetry.space_group_name_H-M   'P 1'
#
loop_
_entity.id
_entity.type
_entity.pdbx_description
1 polymer ?
#
loop_
_entity_poly.entity_id
_entity_poly.type
_entity_poly.pdbx_seq_one_letter_code
_entity_poly.pdbx_strand_id
1 'polypeptide(L)'
;MSNSDESPRASNAAGTPYGSYAANDSNSDGSTRELGPDDFFPNRGAVCATGFERPSIPPRPSVQVPAVGDPIPSVDALVQDDTALEHDTHVLRSRLELMTALNAGLAAHASVLHEGLDVLRDRAREGYNIGLDAVDRLSREVETRDPTLRELRDENVELRARDSCVTEWKTQYDNLCRTTADEAAAYQDAQDRAEAVSPT
;
A
#
# COMPACT_ATOMS: atom_id res chain seq x y z
N MET A 1 -41.96 -21.26 -38.24
CA MET A 1 -42.97 -20.20 -38.08
C MET A 1 -42.58 -19.37 -36.88
N SER A 2 -42.89 -18.08 -36.99
CA SER A 2 -42.29 -16.95 -36.28
C SER A 2 -42.88 -16.68 -34.90
N ASN A 3 -42.12 -15.90 -34.10
CA ASN A 3 -42.54 -14.99 -33.02
C ASN A 3 -42.77 -15.61 -31.64
N SER A 4 -42.50 -14.98 -30.50
CA SER A 4 -41.85 -13.71 -30.15
C SER A 4 -41.82 -13.66 -28.62
N ASP A 5 -40.81 -12.98 -28.07
CA ASP A 5 -40.83 -12.10 -26.88
C ASP A 5 -41.41 -12.62 -25.55
N GLU A 6 -40.65 -12.45 -24.46
CA GLU A 6 -40.97 -11.46 -23.41
C GLU A 6 -40.00 -11.63 -22.23
N SER A 7 -39.25 -10.57 -21.94
CA SER A 7 -38.53 -10.39 -20.67
C SER A 7 -39.30 -9.38 -19.84
N PRO A 8 -39.39 -9.58 -18.52
CA PRO A 8 -39.25 -8.45 -17.63
C PRO A 8 -38.32 -8.72 -16.43
N ARG A 9 -37.83 -7.59 -15.92
CA ARG A 9 -36.81 -7.41 -14.87
C ARG A 9 -37.27 -7.73 -13.44
N ALA A 10 -36.24 -8.01 -12.62
CA ALA A 10 -36.02 -7.64 -11.22
C ALA A 10 -36.84 -8.29 -10.08
N SER A 11 -36.14 -8.89 -9.11
CA SER A 11 -36.02 -8.36 -7.73
C SER A 11 -35.15 -9.25 -6.83
N ASN A 12 -34.43 -8.60 -5.90
CA ASN A 12 -33.47 -9.14 -4.94
C ASN A 12 -34.09 -10.05 -3.87
N ALA A 13 -33.32 -11.03 -3.35
CA ALA A 13 -33.40 -11.47 -1.96
C ALA A 13 -32.12 -12.20 -1.52
N ALA A 14 -31.59 -11.74 -0.37
CA ALA A 14 -30.83 -12.41 0.71
C ALA A 14 -30.22 -13.81 0.44
N GLY A 15 -29.01 -14.15 0.89
CA GLY A 15 -28.14 -13.64 1.95
C GLY A 15 -27.29 -14.83 2.40
N THR A 16 -26.03 -14.61 2.78
CA THR A 16 -25.21 -15.65 3.44
C THR A 16 -24.34 -15.05 4.55
N PRO A 17 -24.01 -15.85 5.58
CA PRO A 17 -23.89 -15.38 6.96
C PRO A 17 -22.50 -15.64 7.59
N TYR A 18 -22.33 -15.21 8.84
CA TYR A 18 -21.23 -15.51 9.79
C TYR A 18 -19.88 -14.83 9.51
N GLY A 19 -19.18 -14.29 10.50
CA GLY A 19 -19.39 -14.28 11.94
C GLY A 19 -18.32 -13.42 12.60
N SER A 20 -18.73 -12.64 13.59
CA SER A 20 -17.84 -11.87 14.46
C SER A 20 -17.73 -12.63 15.78
N TYR A 21 -16.51 -12.87 16.27
CA TYR A 21 -16.24 -13.10 17.68
C TYR A 21 -15.15 -12.14 18.12
N ALA A 22 -15.47 -11.42 19.20
CA ALA A 22 -14.72 -10.33 19.80
C ALA A 22 -13.88 -10.80 21.01
N ALA A 23 -13.15 -9.83 21.57
CA ALA A 23 -12.51 -9.71 22.91
C ALA A 23 -10.97 -9.72 22.84
N ASN A 24 -10.30 -8.55 22.82
CA ASN A 24 -10.03 -7.56 23.90
C ASN A 24 -8.93 -8.00 24.87
N ASP A 25 -7.79 -7.31 24.83
CA ASP A 25 -7.34 -6.38 25.88
C ASP A 25 -5.85 -6.06 25.74
N SER A 26 -5.50 -4.78 25.53
CA SER A 26 -4.46 -4.08 26.30
C SER A 26 -4.31 -2.63 25.86
N ASN A 27 -4.58 -1.77 26.83
CA ASN A 27 -4.53 -0.33 26.81
C ASN A 27 -3.08 0.15 26.60
N SER A 28 -2.81 0.94 25.56
CA SER A 28 -1.64 1.80 25.50
C SER A 28 -2.07 3.15 24.96
N ASP A 29 -2.08 4.11 25.87
CA ASP A 29 -2.31 5.53 25.63
C ASP A 29 -1.18 6.07 24.72
N GLY A 30 -1.45 6.05 23.44
CA GLY A 30 -0.61 6.59 22.39
C GLY A 30 -1.54 6.79 21.21
N SER A 31 -2.03 8.01 21.04
CA SER A 31 -2.93 8.39 19.94
C SER A 31 -2.19 8.26 18.60
N THR A 32 -1.96 7.03 18.15
CA THR A 32 -1.75 6.72 16.74
C THR A 32 -3.11 6.87 16.11
N ARG A 33 -3.43 8.11 15.72
CA ARG A 33 -4.56 8.38 14.83
C ARG A 33 -4.31 7.54 13.58
N GLU A 34 -4.97 6.40 13.51
CA GLU A 34 -4.91 5.45 12.41
C GLU A 34 -5.39 6.20 11.17
N LEU A 35 -4.44 6.55 10.30
CA LEU A 35 -4.71 7.38 9.15
C LEU A 35 -5.45 6.54 8.13
N GLY A 36 -6.77 6.75 8.05
CA GLY A 36 -7.62 6.06 7.11
C GLY A 36 -7.29 6.47 5.67
N PRO A 37 -7.69 5.69 4.66
CA PRO A 37 -7.52 6.05 3.24
C PRO A 37 -8.08 7.43 2.90
N ASP A 38 -9.02 7.94 3.70
CA ASP A 38 -9.64 9.26 3.57
C ASP A 38 -8.74 10.42 4.02
N ASP A 39 -7.71 10.18 4.83
CA ASP A 39 -6.73 11.20 5.26
C ASP A 39 -5.69 11.52 4.16
N PHE A 40 -5.63 10.72 3.09
CA PHE A 40 -4.77 10.92 1.92
C PHE A 40 -5.42 11.77 0.83
N PHE A 41 -6.72 12.03 0.95
CA PHE A 41 -7.47 12.88 0.03
C PHE A 41 -7.90 14.14 0.77
N PRO A 42 -7.01 15.16 0.92
CA PRO A 42 -7.50 16.46 1.30
C PRO A 42 -8.55 16.86 0.28
N ASN A 43 -9.76 17.03 0.80
CA ASN A 43 -11.01 17.34 0.09
C ASN A 43 -10.72 18.08 -1.21
N ARG A 44 -10.97 17.40 -2.33
CA ARG A 44 -10.69 17.83 -3.69
C ARG A 44 -11.25 19.25 -3.87
N GLY A 45 -10.37 20.24 -3.74
CA GLY A 45 -10.71 21.65 -3.85
C GLY A 45 -11.23 21.91 -5.25
N ALA A 46 -12.54 21.84 -5.42
CA ALA A 46 -13.26 22.29 -6.59
C ALA A 46 -13.13 23.81 -6.67
N VAL A 47 -12.01 24.32 -7.16
CA VAL A 47 -11.86 25.73 -7.48
C VAL A 47 -11.21 25.81 -8.85
N CYS A 48 -12.03 25.66 -9.87
CA CYS A 48 -11.86 26.23 -11.21
C CYS A 48 -13.20 26.14 -11.96
N ALA A 49 -14.27 26.64 -11.35
CA ALA A 49 -15.55 26.89 -12.04
C ALA A 49 -15.91 28.39 -12.02
N THR A 50 -14.92 29.26 -11.82
CA THR A 50 -15.12 30.68 -12.03
C THR A 50 -14.74 30.98 -13.47
N GLY A 51 -15.75 31.15 -14.31
CA GLY A 51 -15.64 31.67 -15.68
C GLY A 51 -15.17 33.12 -15.68
N PHE A 52 -13.95 33.36 -15.19
CA PHE A 52 -13.27 34.62 -15.38
C PHE A 52 -12.80 34.66 -16.83
N GLU A 53 -13.53 35.42 -17.61
CA GLU A 53 -13.16 35.82 -18.95
C GLU A 53 -11.70 36.28 -18.95
N ARG A 54 -10.91 35.76 -19.91
CA ARG A 54 -9.48 36.11 -20.05
C ARG A 54 -9.37 37.63 -20.00
N PRO A 55 -8.43 38.21 -19.21
CA PRO A 55 -8.24 39.65 -19.18
C PRO A 55 -8.02 40.16 -20.61
N SER A 56 -9.03 40.84 -21.16
CA SER A 56 -8.94 41.41 -22.51
C SER A 56 -7.99 42.61 -22.50
N ILE A 57 -7.31 42.82 -23.63
CA ILE A 57 -6.50 44.02 -23.86
C ILE A 57 -7.42 45.22 -23.59
N PRO A 58 -6.99 46.20 -22.77
CA PRO A 58 -7.83 47.35 -22.52
C PRO A 58 -8.22 48.01 -23.85
N PRO A 59 -9.48 48.46 -24.00
CA PRO A 59 -9.89 49.20 -25.18
C PRO A 59 -8.93 50.38 -25.39
N ARG A 60 -8.77 50.80 -26.64
CA ARG A 60 -7.95 51.97 -26.95
C ARG A 60 -8.43 53.16 -26.09
N PRO A 61 -7.51 54.02 -25.60
CA PRO A 61 -7.88 55.20 -24.84
C PRO A 61 -8.98 55.97 -25.55
N SER A 62 -9.94 56.49 -24.78
CA SER A 62 -11.07 57.26 -25.33
C SER A 62 -10.61 58.56 -25.98
N VAL A 63 -9.42 59.04 -25.60
CA VAL A 63 -8.78 60.28 -26.07
C VAL A 63 -7.75 59.97 -27.15
N GLN A 64 -7.80 60.71 -28.25
CA GLN A 64 -6.78 60.67 -29.31
C GLN A 64 -5.81 61.84 -29.11
N VAL A 65 -4.51 61.55 -29.04
CA VAL A 65 -3.48 62.59 -28.95
C VAL A 65 -3.34 63.27 -30.31
N PRO A 66 -3.56 64.61 -30.42
CA PRO A 66 -3.39 65.32 -31.68
C PRO A 66 -1.97 65.21 -32.22
N ALA A 67 -1.84 65.06 -33.53
CA ALA A 67 -0.55 65.02 -34.21
C ALA A 67 0.06 66.42 -34.32
N VAL A 68 1.39 66.47 -34.52
CA VAL A 68 2.09 67.73 -34.75
C VAL A 68 1.57 68.38 -36.03
N GLY A 69 0.92 69.53 -35.89
CA GLY A 69 0.30 70.29 -37.00
C GLY A 69 -1.23 70.27 -37.01
N ASP A 70 -1.86 69.49 -36.13
CA ASP A 70 -3.33 69.51 -35.97
C ASP A 70 -3.81 70.85 -35.37
N PRO A 71 -5.02 71.33 -35.74
CA PRO A 71 -5.63 72.50 -35.11
C PRO A 71 -5.73 72.32 -33.58
N ILE A 72 -5.44 73.39 -32.83
CA ILE A 72 -5.51 73.35 -31.36
C ILE A 72 -6.97 73.08 -30.94
N PRO A 73 -7.22 72.05 -30.11
CA PRO A 73 -8.56 71.75 -29.59
C PRO A 73 -9.14 72.93 -28.80
N SER A 74 -10.46 73.07 -28.79
CA SER A 74 -11.12 74.04 -27.91
C SER A 74 -10.92 73.64 -26.44
N VAL A 75 -11.03 74.62 -25.53
CA VAL A 75 -10.94 74.36 -24.09
C VAL A 75 -11.98 73.33 -23.64
N ASP A 76 -13.20 73.39 -24.17
CA ASP A 76 -14.26 72.43 -23.84
C ASP A 76 -13.91 71.00 -24.31
N ALA A 77 -13.30 70.86 -25.49
CA ALA A 77 -12.84 69.56 -25.98
C ALA A 77 -11.71 69.00 -25.10
N LEU A 78 -10.78 69.85 -24.67
CA LEU A 78 -9.69 69.46 -23.77
C LEU A 78 -10.21 69.04 -22.38
N VAL A 79 -11.23 69.73 -21.83
CA VAL A 79 -11.84 69.36 -20.55
C VAL A 79 -12.59 68.03 -20.64
N GLN A 80 -13.27 67.76 -21.77
CA GLN A 80 -13.90 66.47 -22.02
C GLN A 80 -12.86 65.34 -22.12
N ASP A 81 -11.75 65.58 -22.82
CA ASP A 81 -10.65 64.64 -22.94
C ASP A 81 -9.99 64.36 -21.58
N ASP A 82 -9.74 65.39 -20.76
CA ASP A 82 -9.17 65.24 -19.42
C ASP A 82 -10.06 64.40 -18.51
N THR A 83 -11.38 64.66 -18.53
CA THR A 83 -12.37 63.87 -17.77
C THR A 83 -12.41 62.41 -18.24
N ALA A 84 -12.33 62.17 -19.56
CA ALA A 84 -12.31 60.82 -20.12
C ALA A 84 -11.01 60.07 -19.76
N LEU A 85 -9.86 60.77 -19.79
CA LEU A 85 -8.57 60.22 -19.40
C LEU A 85 -8.52 59.91 -17.89
N GLU A 86 -9.04 60.79 -17.04
CA GLU A 86 -9.16 60.55 -15.59
C GLU A 86 -9.99 59.29 -15.32
N HIS A 87 -11.15 59.16 -15.98
CA HIS A 87 -11.96 57.95 -15.87
C HIS A 87 -11.21 56.68 -16.33
N ASP A 88 -10.56 56.72 -17.49
CA ASP A 88 -9.79 55.58 -18.02
C ASP A 88 -8.63 55.18 -17.09
N THR A 89 -7.93 56.15 -16.49
CA THR A 89 -6.86 55.88 -15.53
C THR A 89 -7.37 55.25 -14.24
N HIS A 90 -8.53 55.70 -13.73
CA HIS A 90 -9.18 55.09 -12.57
C HIS A 90 -9.60 53.64 -12.84
N VAL A 91 -10.15 53.34 -14.02
CA VAL A 91 -10.53 51.98 -14.42
C VAL A 91 -9.30 51.09 -14.51
N LEU A 92 -8.23 51.54 -15.17
CA LEU A 92 -6.99 50.77 -15.30
C LEU A 92 -6.33 50.50 -13.95
N ARG A 93 -6.33 51.50 -13.05
CA ARG A 93 -5.81 51.34 -11.69
C ARG A 93 -6.59 50.29 -10.90
N SER A 94 -7.92 50.39 -10.90
CA SER A 94 -8.79 49.43 -10.21
C SER A 94 -8.58 48.01 -10.72
N ARG A 95 -8.39 47.85 -12.03
CA ARG A 95 -8.13 46.55 -12.66
C ARG A 95 -6.75 46.00 -12.32
N LEU A 96 -5.73 46.86 -12.28
CA LEU A 96 -4.37 46.47 -11.86
C LEU A 96 -4.36 46.00 -10.40
N GLU A 97 -5.04 46.73 -9.51
CA GLU A 97 -5.18 46.38 -8.10
C GLU A 97 -5.87 45.02 -7.94
N LEU A 98 -6.98 44.78 -8.66
CA LEU A 98 -7.67 43.49 -8.68
C LEU A 98 -6.76 42.35 -9.17
N MET A 99 -6.07 42.53 -10.30
CA MET A 99 -5.17 41.51 -10.84
C MET A 99 -4.01 41.21 -9.87
N THR A 100 -3.49 42.24 -9.21
CA THR A 100 -2.42 42.09 -8.22
C THR A 100 -2.91 41.28 -7.02
N ALA A 101 -4.13 41.56 -6.52
CA ALA A 101 -4.75 40.80 -5.44
C ALA A 101 -4.99 39.33 -5.83
N LEU A 102 -5.50 39.08 -7.04
CA LEU A 102 -5.72 37.72 -7.55
C LEU A 102 -4.40 36.94 -7.70
N ASN A 103 -3.36 37.58 -8.23
CA ASN A 103 -2.03 36.96 -8.37
C ASN A 103 -1.42 36.65 -7.00
N ALA A 104 -1.57 37.55 -6.02
CA ALA A 104 -1.12 37.32 -4.65
C ALA A 104 -1.89 36.15 -4.00
N GLY A 105 -3.20 36.08 -4.20
CA GLY A 105 -4.04 34.97 -3.72
C GLY A 105 -3.64 33.63 -4.34
N LEU A 106 -3.38 33.60 -5.66
CA LEU A 106 -2.91 32.40 -6.35
C LEU A 106 -1.53 31.96 -5.84
N ALA A 107 -0.61 32.90 -5.64
CA ALA A 107 0.71 32.62 -5.09
C ALA A 107 0.63 32.06 -3.66
N ALA A 108 -0.21 32.65 -2.80
CA ALA A 108 -0.44 32.15 -1.44
C ALA A 108 -1.02 30.73 -1.46
N HIS A 109 -2.03 30.48 -2.30
CA HIS A 109 -2.63 29.15 -2.44
C HIS A 109 -1.61 28.11 -2.97
N ALA A 110 -0.81 28.47 -3.97
CA ALA A 110 0.26 27.61 -4.47
C ALA A 110 1.30 27.30 -3.38
N SER A 111 1.64 28.26 -2.53
CA SER A 111 2.56 28.05 -1.41
C SER A 111 2.00 27.04 -0.40
N VAL A 112 0.73 27.16 -0.02
CA VAL A 112 0.08 26.21 0.91
C VAL A 112 0.03 24.80 0.32
N LEU A 113 -0.29 24.67 -0.98
CA LEU A 113 -0.25 23.38 -1.66
C LEU A 113 1.17 22.80 -1.67
N HIS A 114 2.18 23.63 -1.93
CA HIS A 114 3.57 23.18 -1.96
C HIS A 114 4.03 22.65 -0.60
N GLU A 115 3.74 23.38 0.48
CA GLU A 115 4.01 22.94 1.86
C GLU A 115 3.29 21.62 2.18
N GLY A 116 2.02 21.49 1.78
CA GLY A 116 1.27 20.25 1.96
C GLY A 116 1.89 19.06 1.21
N LEU A 117 2.38 19.28 -0.01
CA LEU A 117 3.08 18.25 -0.79
C LEU A 117 4.42 17.87 -0.17
N ASP A 118 5.16 18.82 0.39
CA ASP A 118 6.40 18.56 1.11
C ASP A 118 6.17 17.67 2.35
N VAL A 119 5.15 18.00 3.15
CA VAL A 119 4.78 17.17 4.32
C VAL A 119 4.39 15.75 3.91
N LEU A 120 3.63 15.60 2.82
CA LEU A 120 3.24 14.28 2.32
C LEU A 120 4.45 13.48 1.84
N ARG A 121 5.36 14.12 1.10
CA ARG A 121 6.62 13.50 0.65
C ARG A 121 7.46 13.04 1.84
N ASP A 122 7.61 13.89 2.85
CA ASP A 122 8.46 13.60 4.00
C ASP A 122 7.87 12.44 4.82
N ARG A 123 6.54 12.39 5.00
CA ARG A 123 5.86 11.24 5.61
C ARG A 123 6.06 9.96 4.79
N ALA A 124 5.92 10.02 3.47
CA ALA A 124 6.11 8.85 2.61
C ALA A 124 7.54 8.32 2.70
N ARG A 125 8.53 9.22 2.74
CA ARG A 125 9.94 8.87 2.91
C ARG A 125 10.21 8.21 4.27
N GLU A 126 9.61 8.73 5.34
CA GLU A 126 9.72 8.14 6.67
C GLU A 126 9.14 6.72 6.70
N GLY A 127 7.93 6.53 6.16
CA GLY A 127 7.32 5.20 6.05
C GLY A 127 8.15 4.22 5.24
N TYR A 128 8.77 4.68 4.16
CA TYR A 128 9.70 3.87 3.36
C TYR A 128 10.95 3.46 4.16
N ASN A 129 11.56 4.38 4.91
CA ASN A 129 12.72 4.09 5.75
C ASN A 129 12.38 3.07 6.85
N ILE A 130 11.24 3.25 7.53
CA ILE A 130 10.75 2.29 8.53
C ILE A 130 10.57 0.89 7.90
N GLY A 131 10.00 0.84 6.69
CA GLY A 131 9.85 -0.41 5.95
C GLY A 131 11.19 -1.06 5.61
N LEU A 132 12.17 -0.28 5.17
CA LEU A 132 13.53 -0.77 4.89
C LEU A 132 14.19 -1.35 6.15
N ASP A 133 14.12 -0.64 7.28
CA ASP A 133 14.68 -1.09 8.55
C ASP A 133 14.03 -2.40 9.03
N ALA A 134 12.71 -2.54 8.85
CA ALA A 134 11.99 -3.76 9.20
C ALA A 134 12.43 -4.94 8.32
N VAL A 135 12.56 -4.74 7.00
CA VAL A 135 13.04 -5.76 6.07
C VAL A 135 14.48 -6.17 6.38
N ASP A 136 15.35 -5.21 6.64
CA ASP A 136 16.75 -5.44 6.98
C ASP A 136 16.89 -6.20 8.31
N ARG A 137 16.10 -5.84 9.33
CA ARG A 137 16.02 -6.61 10.59
C ARG A 137 15.58 -8.05 10.35
N LEU A 138 14.50 -8.27 9.59
CA LEU A 138 14.00 -9.62 9.29
C LEU A 138 15.03 -10.43 8.48
N SER A 139 15.71 -9.78 7.54
CA SER A 139 16.77 -10.42 6.75
C SER A 139 17.90 -10.92 7.64
N ARG A 140 18.35 -10.13 8.62
CA ARG A 140 19.35 -10.58 9.60
C ARG A 140 18.83 -11.73 10.46
N GLU A 141 17.58 -11.67 10.90
CA GLU A 141 16.98 -12.75 11.71
C GLU A 141 16.93 -14.07 10.94
N VAL A 142 16.54 -14.05 9.66
CA VAL A 142 16.58 -15.22 8.77
C VAL A 142 18.01 -15.73 8.62
N GLU A 143 18.97 -14.86 8.30
CA GLU A 143 20.38 -15.25 8.15
C GLU A 143 20.94 -15.92 9.42
N THR A 144 20.52 -15.46 10.61
CA THR A 144 20.96 -16.07 11.88
C THR A 144 20.30 -17.41 12.19
N ARG A 145 19.04 -17.62 11.75
CA ARG A 145 18.25 -18.82 12.05
C ARG A 145 18.46 -19.94 11.03
N ASP A 146 18.76 -19.60 9.79
CA ASP A 146 18.92 -20.57 8.71
C ASP A 146 19.99 -21.64 8.99
N PRO A 147 21.18 -21.29 9.55
CA PRO A 147 22.18 -22.29 9.92
C PRO A 147 21.68 -23.26 10.98
N THR A 148 21.03 -22.77 12.04
CA THR A 148 20.49 -23.60 13.13
C THR A 148 19.35 -24.50 12.65
N LEU A 149 18.47 -23.98 11.78
CA LEU A 149 17.42 -24.79 11.16
C LEU A 149 17.99 -25.87 10.24
N ARG A 150 19.11 -25.61 9.57
CA ARG A 150 19.80 -26.61 8.75
C ARG A 150 20.42 -27.70 9.62
N GLU A 151 21.15 -27.33 10.66
CA GLU A 151 21.76 -28.26 11.62
C GLU A 151 20.72 -29.19 12.25
N LEU A 152 19.60 -28.63 12.75
CA LEU A 152 18.52 -29.44 13.32
C LEU A 152 17.88 -30.39 12.32
N ARG A 153 17.80 -30.01 11.03
CA ARG A 153 17.32 -30.92 9.97
C ARG A 153 18.30 -32.05 9.73
N ASP A 154 19.59 -31.75 9.68
CA ASP A 154 20.65 -32.74 9.44
C ASP A 154 20.71 -33.74 10.61
N GLU A 155 20.67 -33.26 11.86
CA GLU A 155 20.57 -34.10 13.06
C GLU A 155 19.32 -34.99 13.03
N ASN A 156 18.18 -34.44 12.61
CA ASN A 156 16.94 -35.21 12.54
C ASN A 156 17.02 -36.34 11.49
N VAL A 157 17.68 -36.10 10.35
CA VAL A 157 17.96 -37.13 9.35
C VAL A 157 18.87 -38.21 9.93
N GLU A 158 19.93 -37.82 10.65
CA GLU A 158 20.85 -38.76 11.27
C GLU A 158 20.17 -39.64 12.34
N LEU A 159 19.32 -39.04 13.18
CA LEU A 159 18.54 -39.78 14.18
C LEU A 159 17.60 -40.81 13.54
N ARG A 160 16.94 -40.46 12.43
CA ARG A 160 16.10 -41.41 11.68
C ARG A 160 16.92 -42.56 11.09
N ALA A 161 18.13 -42.28 10.61
CA ALA A 161 19.03 -43.32 10.11
C ALA A 161 19.48 -44.27 11.24
N ARG A 162 19.79 -43.72 12.42
CA ARG A 162 20.11 -44.53 13.61
C ARG A 162 18.95 -45.42 14.05
N ASP A 163 17.74 -44.86 14.12
CA ASP A 163 16.53 -45.62 14.49
C ASP A 163 16.26 -46.78 13.52
N SER A 164 16.44 -46.53 12.23
CA SER A 164 16.36 -47.57 11.18
C SER A 164 17.40 -48.67 11.40
N CYS A 165 18.65 -48.30 11.70
CA CYS A 165 19.73 -49.24 11.99
C CYS A 165 19.47 -50.07 13.26
N VAL A 166 18.97 -49.46 14.33
CA VAL A 166 18.59 -50.17 15.56
C VAL A 166 17.48 -51.18 15.29
N THR A 167 16.49 -50.80 14.49
CA THR A 167 15.38 -51.68 14.10
C THR A 167 15.89 -52.89 13.29
N GLU A 168 16.85 -52.66 12.40
CA GLU A 168 17.51 -53.72 11.64
C GLU A 168 18.30 -54.67 12.56
N TRP A 169 19.15 -54.13 13.44
CA TRP A 169 19.91 -54.93 14.41
C TRP A 169 19.02 -55.76 15.31
N LYS A 170 17.91 -55.19 15.79
CA LYS A 170 16.92 -55.92 16.59
C LYS A 170 16.32 -57.08 15.81
N THR A 171 15.97 -56.84 14.54
CA THR A 171 15.43 -57.89 13.66
C THR A 171 16.44 -59.02 13.46
N GLN A 172 17.72 -58.69 13.25
CA GLN A 172 18.79 -59.68 13.11
C GLN A 172 19.00 -60.47 14.41
N TYR A 173 19.01 -59.80 15.56
CA TYR A 173 19.13 -60.43 16.86
C TYR A 173 17.96 -61.39 17.15
N ASP A 174 16.73 -60.94 16.92
CA ASP A 174 15.52 -61.76 17.13
C ASP A 174 15.53 -63.01 16.22
N ASN A 175 16.05 -62.90 15.00
CA ASN A 175 16.24 -64.05 14.12
C ASN A 175 17.29 -65.02 14.65
N LEU A 176 18.44 -64.53 15.14
CA LEU A 176 19.49 -65.36 15.71
C LEU A 176 19.00 -66.11 16.97
N CYS A 177 18.26 -65.44 17.85
CA CYS A 177 17.66 -66.08 19.02
C CYS A 177 16.70 -67.20 18.62
N ARG A 178 15.93 -67.00 17.54
CA ARG A 178 15.02 -68.02 17.03
C ARG A 178 15.77 -69.22 16.46
N THR A 179 16.75 -68.99 15.59
CA THR A 179 17.53 -70.09 14.98
C THR A 179 18.29 -70.89 16.03
N THR A 180 18.88 -70.23 17.03
CA THR A 180 19.58 -70.91 18.11
C THR A 180 18.65 -71.73 19.01
N ALA A 181 17.43 -71.24 19.28
CA ALA A 181 16.41 -72.00 19.99
C ALA A 181 15.94 -73.23 19.18
N ASP A 182 15.72 -73.05 17.88
CA ASP A 182 15.33 -74.13 16.96
C ASP A 182 16.42 -75.21 16.86
N GLU A 183 17.69 -74.80 16.76
CA GLU A 183 18.84 -75.72 16.76
C GLU A 183 18.97 -76.46 18.09
N ALA A 184 18.85 -75.78 19.23
CA ALA A 184 18.90 -76.41 20.54
C ALA A 184 17.77 -77.45 20.71
N ALA A 185 16.56 -77.13 20.26
CA ALA A 185 15.44 -78.08 20.25
C ALA A 185 15.74 -79.29 19.35
N ALA A 186 16.30 -79.08 18.16
CA ALA A 186 16.67 -80.16 17.25
C ALA A 186 17.76 -81.08 17.83
N TYR A 187 18.75 -80.52 18.55
CA TYR A 187 19.76 -81.31 19.24
C TYR A 187 19.18 -82.14 20.37
N GLN A 188 18.27 -81.56 21.17
CA GLN A 188 17.58 -82.29 22.23
C GLN A 188 16.77 -83.47 21.66
N ASP A 189 15.99 -83.22 20.59
CA ASP A 189 15.22 -84.23 19.87
C ASP A 189 16.10 -85.38 19.35
N ALA A 190 17.28 -85.05 18.83
CA ALA A 190 18.24 -86.04 18.33
C ALA A 190 18.83 -86.88 19.46
N GLN A 191 19.11 -86.26 20.62
CA GLN A 191 19.59 -86.96 21.82
C GLN A 191 18.53 -87.91 22.36
N ASP A 192 17.29 -87.45 22.53
CA ASP A 192 16.18 -88.26 23.02
C ASP A 192 15.93 -89.49 22.10
N ARG A 193 16.05 -89.32 20.77
CA ARG A 193 15.97 -90.45 19.81
C ARG A 193 17.14 -91.41 19.94
N ALA A 194 18.36 -90.94 20.18
CA ALA A 194 19.52 -91.81 20.35
C ALA A 194 19.42 -92.64 21.63
N GLU A 195 18.92 -92.05 22.71
CA GLU A 195 18.65 -92.74 23.99
C GLU A 195 17.54 -93.79 23.83
N ALA A 196 16.52 -93.54 23.02
CA ALA A 196 15.46 -94.51 22.73
C ALA A 196 15.92 -95.72 21.87
N VAL A 197 17.05 -95.62 21.15
CA VAL A 197 17.56 -96.65 20.21
C VAL A 197 18.67 -97.53 20.83
N SER A 198 19.25 -97.15 21.98
CA SER A 198 20.13 -98.03 22.78
C SER A 198 19.40 -98.60 24.01
N PRO A 199 18.66 -99.71 23.89
CA PRO A 199 18.26 -100.47 25.05
C PRO A 199 19.42 -101.36 25.49
N THR A 200 19.86 -101.21 26.75
CA THR A 200 20.56 -102.26 27.50
C THR A 200 19.73 -103.53 27.59
#